data_AF-A0AAV5VR32-F1
#
_entry.id   AF-A0AAV5VR32-F1
#
_cell.length_a   1.000
_cell.length_b   1.000
_cell.length_c   1.000
_cell.angle_alpha   90.00
_cell.angle_beta   90.00
_cell.angle_gamma   90.00
#
_symmetry.space_group_name_H-M   'P 1'
#
loop_
_entity.id
_entity.type
_entity.pdbx_description
1 polymer ?
#
loop_
_entity_poly.entity_id
_entity_poly.type
_entity_poly.pdbx_seq_one_letter_code
_entity_poly.pdbx_strand_id
1 'polypeptide(L)'
;MFQFKARAFYSTINEPQQQLFEELYPGTPTFRELVTHSALVFVNSEPLIDFAQPTLSKVIHIGGITVTPPNPLNEYWSSVMSARPRTVLVSFGSVAKSVMMKHARKAALLESFSSFPDTTFIWKYENTSDSFAMLEAAKVPNVVLTEWMPQLDLLADPRLTLFVSHGGMASCQEIAAFGVPALLVPIFADQNHNAGALAHAGLALVFSKFDMIDTGKVRTALDKMLSDPRFRWLKMHYYSYKQRALRIRDQLAARPSSPAEKFVKNIEFVARFGHSHTLRPLSLNLSTFQFYGCDLAVIVVATVTAVVLSL
;
A
#
# COMPACT_ATOMS: atom_id res chain seq x y z
N MET A 1 -17.04 3.45 8.68
CA MET A 1 -17.31 2.17 7.97
C MET A 1 -16.04 1.35 7.68
N PHE A 2 -14.92 1.95 7.26
CA PHE A 2 -13.67 1.21 6.94
C PHE A 2 -13.04 0.52 8.17
N GLN A 3 -12.91 1.22 9.31
CA GLN A 3 -12.37 0.63 10.54
C GLN A 3 -13.16 -0.59 11.05
N PHE A 4 -14.49 -0.59 10.86
CA PHE A 4 -15.34 -1.72 11.25
C PHE A 4 -15.07 -2.97 10.38
N LYS A 5 -14.93 -2.77 9.06
CA LYS A 5 -14.60 -3.86 8.12
C LYS A 5 -13.18 -4.40 8.32
N ALA A 6 -12.21 -3.53 8.60
CA ALA A 6 -10.85 -3.93 8.92
C ALA A 6 -10.80 -4.75 10.21
N ARG A 7 -11.47 -4.29 11.28
CA ARG A 7 -11.55 -5.01 12.55
C ARG A 7 -12.19 -6.40 12.38
N ALA A 8 -13.27 -6.49 11.62
CA ALA A 8 -13.92 -7.78 11.32
C ALA A 8 -13.01 -8.70 10.49
N PHE A 9 -12.26 -8.18 9.51
CA PHE A 9 -11.30 -8.99 8.76
C PHE A 9 -10.20 -9.54 9.66
N TYR A 10 -9.54 -8.68 10.45
CA TYR A 10 -8.44 -9.13 11.32
C TYR A 10 -8.90 -9.98 12.50
N SER A 11 -10.13 -9.83 13.00
CA SER A 11 -10.64 -10.72 14.06
C SER A 11 -10.76 -12.17 13.58
N THR A 12 -11.15 -12.39 12.31
CA THR A 12 -11.17 -13.75 11.73
C THR A 12 -9.81 -14.43 11.66
N ILE A 13 -8.71 -13.67 11.80
CA ILE A 13 -7.34 -14.18 11.82
C ILE A 13 -6.83 -14.29 13.26
N ASN A 14 -7.00 -13.24 14.05
CA ASN A 14 -6.39 -13.13 15.38
C ASN A 14 -7.10 -14.00 16.42
N GLU A 15 -8.42 -14.17 16.35
CA GLU A 15 -9.17 -14.95 17.35
C GLU A 15 -8.82 -16.44 17.28
N PRO A 16 -8.81 -17.11 16.11
CA PRO A 16 -8.38 -18.51 16.03
C PRO A 16 -6.91 -18.70 16.46
N GLN A 17 -6.04 -17.74 16.14
CA GLN A 17 -4.65 -17.78 16.58
C GLN A 17 -4.54 -17.69 18.11
N GLN A 18 -5.27 -16.77 18.74
CA GLN A 18 -5.30 -16.64 20.19
C GLN A 18 -5.81 -17.91 20.86
N GLN A 19 -6.86 -18.53 20.32
CA GLN A 19 -7.39 -19.79 20.84
C GLN A 19 -6.34 -20.90 20.79
N LEU A 20 -5.67 -21.05 19.64
CA LEU A 20 -4.60 -22.03 19.49
C LEU A 20 -3.43 -21.79 20.47
N PHE A 21 -3.03 -20.52 20.66
CA PHE A 21 -1.98 -20.20 21.63
C PHE A 21 -2.40 -20.52 23.06
N GLU A 22 -3.64 -20.25 23.43
CA GLU A 22 -4.15 -20.55 24.76
C GLU A 22 -4.26 -22.07 25.01
N GLU A 23 -4.65 -22.85 24.00
CA GLU A 23 -4.68 -24.31 24.07
C GLU A 23 -3.29 -24.92 24.25
N LEU A 24 -2.29 -24.41 23.53
CA LEU A 24 -0.91 -24.90 23.59
C LEU A 24 -0.15 -24.38 24.81
N TYR A 25 -0.46 -23.16 25.25
CA TYR A 25 0.23 -22.44 26.31
C TYR A 25 -0.79 -21.67 27.17
N PRO A 26 -1.43 -22.34 28.15
CA PRO A 26 -2.43 -21.71 29.00
C PRO A 26 -1.91 -20.47 29.73
N GLY A 27 -2.70 -19.40 29.74
CA GLY A 27 -2.32 -18.09 30.29
C GLY A 27 -1.55 -17.21 29.31
N THR A 28 -1.62 -17.47 28.00
CA THR A 28 -0.96 -16.63 27.00
C THR A 28 -1.64 -15.27 26.92
N PRO A 29 -0.91 -14.15 27.11
CA PRO A 29 -1.49 -12.83 26.99
C PRO A 29 -2.13 -12.63 25.62
N THR A 30 -3.23 -11.89 25.58
CA THR A 30 -3.88 -11.56 24.31
C THR A 30 -2.98 -10.74 23.42
N PHE A 31 -3.15 -10.83 22.10
CA PHE A 31 -2.44 -9.96 21.15
C PHE A 31 -2.56 -8.46 21.52
N ARG A 32 -3.74 -8.04 22.00
CA ARG A 32 -3.97 -6.66 22.47
C ARG A 32 -3.13 -6.33 23.70
N GLU A 33 -3.02 -7.24 24.65
CA GLU A 33 -2.17 -7.04 25.84
C GLU A 33 -0.70 -6.95 25.45
N LEU A 34 -0.22 -7.84 24.57
CA LEU A 34 1.17 -7.82 24.09
C LEU A 34 1.52 -6.47 23.43
N VAL A 35 0.67 -5.97 22.52
CA VAL A 35 0.89 -4.69 21.83
C VAL A 35 0.78 -3.49 22.77
N THR A 36 -0.12 -3.52 23.76
CA THR A 36 -0.27 -2.41 24.72
C THR A 36 0.88 -2.34 25.72
N HIS A 37 1.46 -3.48 26.10
CA HIS A 37 2.59 -3.58 27.04
C HIS A 37 3.97 -3.52 26.37
N SER A 38 4.04 -3.56 25.04
CA SER A 38 5.32 -3.39 24.34
C SER A 38 5.96 -2.04 24.66
N ALA A 39 7.30 -2.04 24.81
CA ALA A 39 8.09 -0.83 25.04
C ALA A 39 7.98 0.15 23.87
N LEU A 40 8.12 -0.37 22.65
CA LEU A 40 7.90 0.35 21.38
C LEU A 40 7.06 -0.51 20.43
N VAL A 41 6.51 0.12 19.40
CA VAL A 41 5.79 -0.55 18.30
C VAL A 41 6.38 -0.07 16.99
N PHE A 42 7.01 -0.96 16.25
CA PHE A 42 7.51 -0.64 14.91
C PHE A 42 6.41 -0.87 13.88
N VAL A 43 6.23 0.11 12.99
CA VAL A 43 5.25 0.03 11.91
C VAL A 43 5.93 0.26 10.57
N ASN A 44 5.73 -0.64 9.63
CA ASN A 44 6.21 -0.49 8.24
C ASN A 44 5.25 0.43 7.45
N SER A 45 5.10 1.65 7.94
CA SER A 45 4.34 2.72 7.29
C SER A 45 5.19 3.97 7.21
N GLU A 46 4.95 4.79 6.19
CA GLU A 46 5.69 6.01 5.94
C GLU A 46 4.73 7.23 6.00
N PRO A 47 4.90 8.12 7.01
CA PRO A 47 4.02 9.28 7.18
C PRO A 47 3.93 10.20 5.96
N LEU A 48 4.99 10.31 5.14
CA LEU A 48 4.98 11.16 3.94
C LEU A 48 4.05 10.67 2.81
N ILE A 49 3.59 9.42 2.87
CA ILE A 49 2.69 8.83 1.87
C ILE A 49 1.41 8.26 2.50
N ASP A 50 1.14 8.57 3.77
CA ASP A 50 -0.04 8.12 4.51
C ASP A 50 -0.94 9.30 4.88
N PHE A 51 -2.15 9.03 5.37
CA PHE A 51 -2.98 10.05 5.99
C PHE A 51 -2.38 10.49 7.32
N ALA A 52 -2.39 11.80 7.57
CA ALA A 52 -2.01 12.35 8.87
C ALA A 52 -2.96 11.79 9.95
N GLN A 53 -2.38 11.20 11.00
CA GLN A 53 -3.13 10.59 12.09
C GLN A 53 -2.46 10.87 13.45
N PRO A 54 -3.24 10.98 14.53
CA PRO A 54 -2.69 10.97 15.88
C PRO A 54 -1.94 9.66 16.13
N THR A 55 -0.76 9.75 16.71
CA THR A 55 0.05 8.58 17.06
C THR A 55 0.71 8.78 18.42
N LEU A 56 1.18 7.69 19.03
CA LEU A 56 1.92 7.73 20.28
C LEU A 56 3.41 7.84 20.00
N SER A 57 4.17 8.48 20.90
CA SER A 57 5.63 8.56 20.81
C SER A 57 6.32 7.18 20.82
N LYS A 58 5.62 6.13 21.29
CA LYS A 58 6.13 4.74 21.24
C LYS A 58 5.99 4.06 19.88
N VAL A 59 5.27 4.66 18.93
CA VAL A 59 5.09 4.12 17.58
C VAL A 59 6.20 4.66 16.69
N ILE A 60 7.06 3.77 16.21
CA ILE A 60 8.22 4.11 15.40
C ILE A 60 7.96 3.70 13.95
N HIS A 61 7.85 4.69 13.07
CA HIS A 61 7.69 4.49 11.63
C HIS A 61 9.01 4.08 10.98
N ILE A 62 9.01 2.87 10.41
CA ILE A 62 10.13 2.25 9.68
C ILE A 62 9.71 1.90 8.25
N GLY A 63 8.81 2.70 7.65
CA GLY A 63 8.35 2.55 6.28
C GLY A 63 9.51 2.47 5.28
N GLY A 64 9.48 1.41 4.47
CA GLY A 64 10.50 1.16 3.44
C GLY A 64 11.71 0.39 3.92
N ILE A 65 11.68 -0.20 5.12
CA ILE A 65 12.80 -1.03 5.64
C ILE A 65 13.16 -2.22 4.73
N THR A 66 12.21 -2.68 3.91
CA THR A 66 12.42 -3.77 2.95
C THR A 66 12.84 -3.28 1.56
N VAL A 67 12.91 -1.96 1.33
CA VAL A 67 13.37 -1.41 0.05
C VAL A 67 14.89 -1.38 0.08
N THR A 68 15.49 -2.36 -0.60
CA THR A 68 16.95 -2.46 -0.73
C THR A 68 17.46 -1.64 -1.92
N PRO A 69 18.76 -1.32 -1.97
CA PRO A 69 19.37 -0.77 -3.18
C PRO A 69 19.12 -1.69 -4.39
N PRO A 70 18.76 -1.14 -5.56
CA PRO A 70 18.50 -1.92 -6.76
C PRO A 70 19.79 -2.46 -7.38
N ASN A 71 19.68 -3.60 -8.06
CA ASN A 71 20.74 -4.14 -8.90
C ASN A 71 20.57 -3.67 -10.36
N PRO A 72 21.65 -3.62 -11.15
CA PRO A 72 21.54 -3.42 -12.59
C PRO A 72 20.69 -4.52 -13.26
N LEU A 73 19.85 -4.14 -14.21
CA LEU A 73 19.09 -5.10 -15.00
C LEU A 73 20.02 -5.94 -15.89
N ASN A 74 19.72 -7.23 -16.01
CA ASN A 74 20.38 -8.09 -16.99
C ASN A 74 19.99 -7.69 -18.43
N GLU A 75 20.69 -8.26 -19.41
CA GLU A 75 20.49 -7.94 -20.83
C GLU A 75 19.04 -8.13 -21.28
N TYR A 76 18.39 -9.23 -20.86
CA TYR A 76 17.00 -9.51 -21.16
C TYR A 76 16.07 -8.38 -20.69
N TRP A 77 16.07 -8.06 -19.39
CA TRP A 77 15.20 -7.02 -18.86
C TRP A 77 15.54 -5.64 -19.42
N SER A 78 16.82 -5.36 -19.65
CA SER A 78 17.22 -4.11 -20.30
C SER A 78 16.66 -4.00 -21.72
N SER A 79 16.69 -5.09 -22.51
CA SER A 79 16.09 -5.11 -23.85
C SER A 79 14.58 -4.90 -23.82
N VAL A 80 13.87 -5.55 -22.87
CA VAL A 80 12.42 -5.40 -22.68
C VAL A 80 12.07 -3.94 -22.35
N MET A 81 12.82 -3.33 -21.43
CA MET A 81 12.62 -1.93 -21.01
C MET A 81 12.89 -0.92 -22.12
N SER A 82 13.73 -1.26 -23.11
CA SER A 82 14.04 -0.43 -24.27
C SER A 82 13.20 -0.72 -25.52
N ALA A 83 12.35 -1.76 -25.49
CA ALA A 83 11.63 -2.20 -26.68
C ALA A 83 10.67 -1.14 -27.24
N ARG A 84 10.19 -0.22 -26.40
CA ARG A 84 9.26 0.86 -26.75
C ARG A 84 9.52 2.13 -25.94
N PRO A 85 9.00 3.29 -26.36
CA PRO A 85 9.19 4.56 -25.65
C PRO A 85 8.65 4.57 -24.21
N ARG A 86 7.64 3.74 -23.90
CA ARG A 86 7.04 3.66 -22.56
C ARG A 86 7.02 2.21 -22.09
N THR A 87 7.22 2.03 -20.78
CA THR A 87 7.13 0.73 -20.13
C THR A 87 6.22 0.81 -18.92
N VAL A 88 5.29 -0.14 -18.81
CA VAL A 88 4.34 -0.27 -17.70
C VAL A 88 4.57 -1.61 -17.04
N LEU A 89 4.79 -1.60 -15.73
CA LEU A 89 4.82 -2.81 -14.93
C LEU A 89 3.41 -3.11 -14.42
N VAL A 90 2.96 -4.36 -14.47
CA VAL A 90 1.65 -4.80 -13.98
C VAL A 90 1.85 -5.97 -13.04
N SER A 91 1.59 -5.77 -11.74
CA SER A 91 1.77 -6.80 -10.71
C SER A 91 0.77 -6.63 -9.58
N PHE A 92 -0.02 -7.67 -9.30
CA PHE A 92 -0.97 -7.71 -8.19
C PHE A 92 -0.41 -8.45 -6.96
N GLY A 93 0.92 -8.63 -6.89
CA GLY A 93 1.61 -9.29 -5.79
C GLY A 93 1.64 -10.81 -5.91
N SER A 94 1.91 -11.50 -4.79
CA SER A 94 2.01 -12.96 -4.71
C SER A 94 0.70 -13.65 -4.30
N VAL A 95 -0.20 -12.91 -3.66
CA VAL A 95 -1.47 -13.45 -3.13
C VAL A 95 -2.60 -13.29 -4.15
N ALA A 96 -2.80 -12.08 -4.70
CA ALA A 96 -3.78 -11.85 -5.76
C ALA A 96 -3.19 -12.19 -7.14
N LYS A 97 -3.04 -13.49 -7.40
CA LYS A 97 -2.45 -14.00 -8.65
C LYS A 97 -3.27 -13.60 -9.88
N SER A 98 -2.61 -13.04 -10.90
CA SER A 98 -3.23 -12.68 -12.19
C SER A 98 -3.84 -13.90 -12.88
N VAL A 99 -3.23 -15.08 -12.75
CA VAL A 99 -3.78 -16.33 -13.34
C VAL A 99 -5.17 -16.66 -12.79
N MET A 100 -5.49 -16.28 -11.56
CA MET A 100 -6.79 -16.51 -10.92
C MET A 100 -7.83 -15.42 -11.26
N MET A 101 -7.43 -14.38 -12.01
CA MET A 101 -8.32 -13.33 -12.46
C MET A 101 -9.40 -13.91 -13.39
N LYS A 102 -10.66 -13.48 -13.23
CA LYS A 102 -11.73 -13.88 -14.16
C LYS A 102 -11.36 -13.48 -15.60
N HIS A 103 -11.60 -14.37 -16.55
CA HIS A 103 -11.25 -14.19 -17.97
C HIS A 103 -11.69 -12.83 -18.52
N ALA A 104 -12.93 -12.42 -18.28
CA ALA A 104 -13.45 -11.12 -18.75
C ALA A 104 -12.59 -9.91 -18.35
N ARG A 105 -11.96 -9.93 -17.16
CA ARG A 105 -11.04 -8.85 -16.74
C ARG A 105 -9.67 -8.96 -17.42
N LYS A 106 -9.17 -10.19 -17.61
CA LYS A 106 -7.93 -10.43 -18.35
C LYS A 106 -8.06 -9.96 -19.80
N ALA A 107 -9.18 -10.28 -20.44
CA ALA A 107 -9.51 -9.87 -21.80
C ALA A 107 -9.60 -8.34 -21.92
N ALA A 108 -10.30 -7.66 -20.99
CA ALA A 108 -10.39 -6.20 -21.00
C ALA A 108 -9.03 -5.50 -20.78
N LEU A 109 -8.18 -6.03 -19.90
CA LEU A 109 -6.80 -5.56 -19.74
C LEU A 109 -6.00 -5.75 -21.04
N LEU A 110 -6.05 -6.95 -21.62
CA LEU A 110 -5.31 -7.30 -22.82
C LEU A 110 -5.72 -6.45 -24.04
N GLU A 111 -7.02 -6.25 -24.24
CA GLU A 111 -7.58 -5.37 -25.27
C GLU A 111 -7.20 -3.90 -25.04
N SER A 112 -7.19 -3.45 -23.78
CA SER A 112 -6.72 -2.10 -23.46
C SER A 112 -5.24 -1.95 -23.77
N PHE A 113 -4.40 -2.92 -23.39
CA PHE A 113 -2.95 -2.88 -23.63
C PHE A 113 -2.63 -2.86 -25.12
N SER A 114 -3.33 -3.64 -25.95
CA SER A 114 -3.10 -3.66 -27.41
C SER A 114 -3.38 -2.30 -28.07
N SER A 115 -4.23 -1.46 -27.45
CA SER A 115 -4.50 -0.10 -27.93
C SER A 115 -3.37 0.92 -27.70
N PHE A 116 -2.28 0.53 -27.01
CA PHE A 116 -1.09 1.36 -26.76
C PHE A 116 0.16 0.78 -27.45
N PRO A 117 0.31 0.90 -28.79
CA PRO A 117 1.39 0.27 -29.54
C PRO A 117 2.80 0.75 -29.14
N ASP A 118 2.92 1.98 -28.60
CA ASP A 118 4.18 2.58 -28.12
C ASP A 118 4.50 2.26 -26.65
N THR A 119 3.78 1.33 -26.03
CA THR A 119 3.94 0.98 -24.62
C THR A 119 4.16 -0.51 -24.45
N THR A 120 5.27 -0.91 -23.81
CA THR A 120 5.51 -2.29 -23.38
C THR A 120 4.86 -2.52 -22.01
N PHE A 121 4.00 -3.53 -21.89
CA PHE A 121 3.39 -3.95 -20.63
C PHE A 121 4.06 -5.23 -20.12
N ILE A 122 4.83 -5.13 -19.04
CA ILE A 122 5.39 -6.28 -18.34
C ILE A 122 4.34 -6.74 -17.33
N TRP A 123 3.70 -7.87 -17.57
CA TRP A 123 2.60 -8.35 -16.73
C TRP A 123 2.97 -9.65 -16.01
N LYS A 124 3.05 -9.55 -14.69
CA LYS A 124 3.17 -10.72 -13.81
C LYS A 124 1.96 -11.63 -13.95
N TYR A 125 2.19 -12.82 -14.48
CA TYR A 125 1.18 -13.84 -14.71
C TYR A 125 1.75 -15.21 -14.35
N GLU A 126 1.19 -15.85 -13.32
CA GLU A 126 1.81 -16.99 -12.61
C GLU A 126 1.79 -18.33 -13.37
N ASN A 127 1.29 -18.36 -14.61
CA ASN A 127 1.36 -19.55 -15.46
C ASN A 127 1.41 -19.13 -16.93
N THR A 128 2.60 -19.02 -17.51
CA THR A 128 2.75 -18.57 -18.91
C THR A 128 2.40 -19.63 -19.96
N SER A 129 1.94 -20.80 -19.53
CA SER A 129 1.63 -21.95 -20.39
C SER A 129 0.14 -22.29 -20.44
N ASP A 130 -0.73 -21.50 -19.80
CA ASP A 130 -2.19 -21.71 -19.85
C ASP A 130 -2.82 -21.23 -21.18
N SER A 131 -4.10 -21.57 -21.38
CA SER A 131 -4.81 -21.21 -22.62
C SER A 131 -4.87 -19.71 -22.87
N PHE A 132 -4.98 -18.88 -21.83
CA PHE A 132 -5.01 -17.43 -21.99
C PHE A 132 -3.64 -16.90 -22.46
N ALA A 133 -2.56 -17.34 -21.81
CA ALA A 133 -1.21 -16.94 -22.17
C ALA A 133 -0.87 -17.36 -23.61
N MET A 134 -1.13 -18.62 -23.97
CA MET A 134 -0.73 -19.21 -25.25
C MET A 134 -1.60 -18.80 -26.44
N LEU A 135 -2.91 -18.60 -26.23
CA LEU A 135 -3.87 -18.39 -27.32
C LEU A 135 -4.34 -16.94 -27.47
N GLU A 136 -4.24 -16.13 -26.42
CA GLU A 136 -4.72 -14.74 -26.41
C GLU A 136 -3.57 -13.77 -26.21
N ALA A 137 -2.87 -13.83 -25.08
CA ALA A 137 -1.84 -12.86 -24.74
C ALA A 137 -0.65 -12.89 -25.72
N ALA A 138 -0.26 -14.07 -26.20
CA ALA A 138 0.80 -14.23 -27.21
C ALA A 138 0.54 -13.49 -28.53
N LYS A 139 -0.72 -13.12 -28.83
CA LYS A 139 -1.08 -12.37 -30.04
C LYS A 139 -0.90 -10.86 -29.87
N VAL A 140 -0.60 -10.37 -28.67
CA VAL A 140 -0.47 -8.95 -28.37
C VAL A 140 1.01 -8.60 -28.19
N PRO A 141 1.68 -8.06 -29.22
CA PRO A 141 3.16 -7.98 -29.28
C PRO A 141 3.76 -6.99 -28.30
N ASN A 142 2.94 -6.17 -27.63
CA ASN A 142 3.38 -5.20 -26.65
C ASN A 142 3.11 -5.64 -25.20
N VAL A 143 2.68 -6.88 -24.99
CA VAL A 143 2.52 -7.50 -23.67
C VAL A 143 3.58 -8.57 -23.48
N VAL A 144 4.35 -8.45 -22.39
CA VAL A 144 5.33 -9.44 -21.95
C VAL A 144 4.78 -10.10 -20.70
N LEU A 145 4.25 -11.32 -20.84
CA LEU A 145 3.87 -12.13 -19.69
C LEU A 145 5.11 -12.76 -19.06
N THR A 146 5.15 -12.76 -17.74
CA THR A 146 6.22 -13.45 -16.99
C THR A 146 5.70 -13.97 -15.66
N GLU A 147 6.19 -15.12 -15.22
CA GLU A 147 5.88 -15.66 -13.90
C GLU A 147 6.64 -14.93 -12.78
N TRP A 148 7.84 -14.42 -13.12
CA TRP A 148 8.73 -13.74 -12.18
C TRP A 148 9.50 -12.58 -12.83
N MET A 149 9.78 -11.53 -12.06
CA MET A 149 10.58 -10.39 -12.51
C MET A 149 11.34 -9.76 -11.34
N PRO A 150 12.48 -9.10 -11.60
CA PRO A 150 13.16 -8.30 -10.59
C PRO A 150 12.40 -6.99 -10.39
N GLN A 151 11.24 -7.06 -9.71
CA GLN A 151 10.29 -5.93 -9.59
C GLN A 151 10.95 -4.68 -9.02
N LEU A 152 11.75 -4.82 -7.97
CA LEU A 152 12.45 -3.70 -7.34
C LEU A 152 13.40 -3.02 -8.35
N ASP A 153 14.19 -3.79 -9.08
CA ASP A 153 15.14 -3.26 -10.07
C ASP A 153 14.42 -2.61 -11.26
N LEU A 154 13.30 -3.19 -11.70
CA LEU A 154 12.44 -2.61 -12.74
C LEU A 154 11.79 -1.30 -12.30
N LEU A 155 11.37 -1.19 -11.03
CA LEU A 155 10.82 0.04 -10.45
C LEU A 155 11.88 1.14 -10.32
N ALA A 156 13.13 0.77 -10.05
CA ALA A 156 14.23 1.71 -9.98
C ALA A 156 14.74 2.20 -11.35
N ASP A 157 14.42 1.49 -12.44
CA ASP A 157 14.88 1.84 -13.78
C ASP A 157 14.17 3.10 -14.32
N PRO A 158 14.93 4.11 -14.83
CA PRO A 158 14.36 5.37 -15.29
C PRO A 158 13.47 5.24 -16.53
N ARG A 159 13.53 4.12 -17.27
CA ARG A 159 12.66 3.85 -18.43
C ARG A 159 11.25 3.42 -18.00
N LEU A 160 11.04 3.05 -16.73
CA LEU A 160 9.71 2.70 -16.26
C LEU A 160 8.82 3.95 -16.20
N THR A 161 7.66 3.87 -16.85
CA THR A 161 6.71 4.98 -16.95
C THR A 161 5.66 4.95 -15.84
N LEU A 162 5.10 3.77 -15.56
CA LEU A 162 3.94 3.58 -14.68
C LEU A 162 3.99 2.19 -14.03
N PHE A 163 3.53 2.11 -12.78
CA PHE A 163 3.27 0.83 -12.12
C PHE A 163 1.76 0.61 -11.90
N VAL A 164 1.19 -0.42 -12.51
CA VAL A 164 -0.16 -0.92 -12.20
C VAL A 164 -0.04 -1.96 -11.09
N SER A 165 -0.59 -1.66 -9.92
CA SER A 165 -0.46 -2.52 -8.73
C SER A 165 -1.76 -2.64 -7.96
N HIS A 166 -1.92 -3.73 -7.20
CA HIS A 166 -3.01 -3.84 -6.22
C HIS A 166 -2.90 -2.86 -5.03
N GLY A 167 -1.75 -2.21 -4.82
CA GLY A 167 -1.56 -1.28 -3.70
C GLY A 167 -1.26 -1.95 -2.35
N GLY A 168 -0.64 -3.13 -2.34
CA GLY A 168 -0.08 -3.70 -1.12
C GLY A 168 1.02 -2.82 -0.53
N MET A 169 1.16 -2.79 0.81
CA MET A 169 2.06 -1.86 1.51
C MET A 169 3.50 -1.89 0.99
N ALA A 170 4.08 -3.07 0.72
CA ALA A 170 5.43 -3.18 0.16
C ALA A 170 5.57 -2.45 -1.19
N SER A 171 4.64 -2.67 -2.12
CA SER A 171 4.62 -1.96 -3.40
C SER A 171 4.43 -0.46 -3.23
N CYS A 172 3.61 -0.02 -2.27
CA CYS A 172 3.44 1.40 -1.97
C CYS A 172 4.75 2.06 -1.50
N GLN A 173 5.54 1.36 -0.68
CA GLN A 173 6.86 1.84 -0.26
C GLN A 173 7.84 1.88 -1.44
N GLU A 174 7.87 0.86 -2.31
CA GLU A 174 8.70 0.84 -3.52
C GLU A 174 8.34 1.99 -4.48
N ILE A 175 7.04 2.20 -4.72
CA ILE A 175 6.50 3.31 -5.55
C ILE A 175 7.04 4.66 -5.08
N ALA A 176 6.95 4.91 -3.78
CA ALA A 176 7.42 6.15 -3.17
C ALA A 176 8.94 6.27 -3.19
N ALA A 177 9.65 5.18 -2.88
CA ALA A 177 11.11 5.13 -2.82
C ALA A 177 11.80 5.28 -4.17
N PHE A 178 11.15 4.91 -5.29
CA PHE A 178 11.70 5.07 -6.63
C PHE A 178 11.07 6.21 -7.42
N GLY A 179 10.04 6.88 -6.89
CA GLY A 179 9.41 8.03 -7.53
C GLY A 179 8.67 7.65 -8.83
N VAL A 180 7.90 6.57 -8.77
CA VAL A 180 7.15 5.99 -9.89
C VAL A 180 5.67 6.36 -9.75
N PRO A 181 5.02 6.97 -10.76
CA PRO A 181 3.56 7.10 -10.76
C PRO A 181 2.87 5.72 -10.76
N ALA A 182 1.69 5.60 -10.15
CA ALA A 182 1.00 4.32 -10.06
C ALA A 182 -0.49 4.37 -10.42
N LEU A 183 -0.99 3.30 -11.06
CA LEU A 183 -2.41 3.01 -11.18
C LEU A 183 -2.73 1.90 -10.18
N LEU A 184 -3.47 2.22 -9.12
CA LEU A 184 -3.72 1.29 -8.03
C LEU A 184 -5.11 0.65 -8.15
N VAL A 185 -5.16 -0.68 -8.11
CA VAL A 185 -6.38 -1.48 -8.19
C VAL A 185 -6.55 -2.32 -6.92
N PRO A 186 -7.08 -1.74 -5.83
CA PRO A 186 -7.29 -2.47 -4.58
C PRO A 186 -8.17 -3.70 -4.74
N ILE A 187 -7.71 -4.83 -4.19
CA ILE A 187 -8.43 -6.11 -4.22
C ILE A 187 -9.06 -6.41 -2.86
N PHE A 188 -8.30 -6.37 -1.75
CA PHE A 188 -8.77 -6.71 -0.40
C PHE A 188 -7.84 -6.14 0.70
N ALA A 189 -8.13 -6.45 1.97
CA ALA A 189 -7.34 -6.06 3.14
C ALA A 189 -7.07 -4.54 3.22
N ASP A 190 -5.81 -4.16 3.44
CA ASP A 190 -5.28 -2.81 3.61
C ASP A 190 -5.20 -2.01 2.31
N GLN A 191 -5.29 -2.67 1.15
CA GLN A 191 -5.01 -2.07 -0.16
C GLN A 191 -5.86 -0.84 -0.49
N ASN A 192 -7.12 -0.80 -0.02
CA ASN A 192 -7.98 0.37 -0.23
C ASN A 192 -7.48 1.60 0.53
N HIS A 193 -7.00 1.41 1.76
CA HIS A 193 -6.41 2.49 2.57
C HIS A 193 -5.12 2.97 1.89
N ASN A 194 -4.22 2.05 1.57
CA ASN A 194 -2.93 2.37 0.95
C ASN A 194 -3.11 3.11 -0.38
N ALA A 195 -4.05 2.66 -1.22
CA ALA A 195 -4.32 3.32 -2.50
C ALA A 195 -4.92 4.71 -2.32
N GLY A 196 -5.84 4.88 -1.37
CA GLY A 196 -6.38 6.20 -1.01
C GLY A 196 -5.29 7.15 -0.50
N ALA A 197 -4.38 6.65 0.32
CA ALA A 197 -3.26 7.41 0.87
C ALA A 197 -2.27 7.87 -0.22
N LEU A 198 -1.86 6.96 -1.11
CA LEU A 198 -0.98 7.31 -2.24
C LEU A 198 -1.66 8.26 -3.23
N ALA A 199 -2.97 8.15 -3.42
CA ALA A 199 -3.73 9.09 -4.24
C ALA A 199 -3.81 10.48 -3.58
N HIS A 200 -4.02 10.53 -2.26
CA HIS A 200 -4.01 11.77 -1.49
C HIS A 200 -2.64 12.48 -1.56
N ALA A 201 -1.54 11.72 -1.48
CA ALA A 201 -0.20 12.24 -1.68
C ALA A 201 0.12 12.58 -3.17
N GLY A 202 -0.77 12.19 -4.09
CA GLY A 202 -0.68 12.49 -5.51
C GLY A 202 0.36 11.66 -6.27
N LEU A 203 0.66 10.45 -5.81
CA LEU A 203 1.50 9.48 -6.54
C LEU A 203 0.67 8.53 -7.42
N ALA A 204 -0.63 8.41 -7.15
CA ALA A 204 -1.44 7.37 -7.77
C ALA A 204 -2.83 7.81 -8.19
N LEU A 205 -3.34 7.15 -9.24
CA LEU A 205 -4.77 7.10 -9.56
C LEU A 205 -5.35 5.78 -9.02
N VAL A 206 -6.48 5.83 -8.32
CA VAL A 206 -7.19 4.63 -7.86
C VAL A 206 -8.21 4.19 -8.90
N PHE A 207 -8.18 2.90 -9.25
CA PHE A 207 -9.09 2.28 -10.20
C PHE A 207 -9.81 1.10 -9.56
N SER A 208 -11.12 1.02 -9.77
CA SER A 208 -11.95 -0.03 -9.17
C SER A 208 -11.75 -1.37 -9.88
N LYS A 209 -11.49 -2.44 -9.12
CA LYS A 209 -11.47 -3.81 -9.66
C LYS A 209 -12.79 -4.25 -10.31
N PHE A 210 -13.89 -3.59 -9.96
CA PHE A 210 -15.22 -3.86 -10.53
C PHE A 210 -15.36 -3.25 -11.92
N ASP A 211 -14.66 -2.14 -12.20
CA ASP A 211 -14.63 -1.49 -13.51
C ASP A 211 -13.63 -2.14 -14.47
N MET A 212 -12.78 -3.05 -13.99
CA MET A 212 -11.76 -3.76 -14.79
C MET A 212 -12.35 -4.73 -15.84
N ILE A 213 -13.67 -4.91 -15.90
CA ILE A 213 -14.32 -5.65 -16.98
C ILE A 213 -14.59 -4.77 -18.22
N ASP A 214 -14.47 -3.45 -18.07
CA ASP A 214 -14.77 -2.46 -19.11
C ASP A 214 -13.45 -1.94 -19.72
N THR A 215 -13.17 -2.38 -20.95
CA THR A 215 -12.00 -1.96 -21.73
C THR A 215 -11.90 -0.44 -21.85
N GLY A 216 -13.03 0.25 -22.06
CA GLY A 216 -13.07 1.71 -22.19
C GLY A 216 -12.62 2.43 -20.93
N LYS A 217 -13.06 1.93 -19.76
CA LYS A 217 -12.64 2.47 -18.46
C LYS A 217 -11.17 2.19 -18.16
N VAL A 218 -10.70 0.98 -18.44
CA VAL A 218 -9.28 0.62 -18.26
C VAL A 218 -8.40 1.51 -19.14
N ARG A 219 -8.72 1.61 -20.43
CA ARG A 219 -8.02 2.49 -21.37
C ARG A 219 -8.02 3.93 -20.91
N THR A 220 -9.17 4.48 -20.50
CA THR A 220 -9.27 5.85 -20.00
C THR A 220 -8.39 6.09 -18.77
N ALA A 221 -8.30 5.12 -17.87
CA ALA A 221 -7.43 5.21 -16.69
C ALA A 221 -5.94 5.18 -17.07
N LEU A 222 -5.56 4.33 -18.03
CA LEU A 222 -4.20 4.28 -18.57
C LEU A 222 -3.85 5.57 -19.32
N ASP A 223 -4.74 6.11 -20.15
CA ASP A 223 -4.55 7.39 -20.86
C ASP A 223 -4.25 8.54 -19.88
N LYS A 224 -4.96 8.62 -18.75
CA LYS A 224 -4.70 9.64 -17.71
C LYS A 224 -3.31 9.51 -17.07
N MET A 225 -2.79 8.30 -17.00
CA MET A 225 -1.54 7.95 -16.32
C MET A 225 -0.36 7.73 -17.27
N LEU A 226 -0.60 7.72 -18.57
CA LEU A 226 0.40 7.61 -19.62
C LEU A 226 0.33 8.90 -20.44
N SER A 227 1.40 9.69 -20.40
CA SER A 227 1.49 10.89 -21.24
C SER A 227 1.26 10.54 -22.71
N ASP A 228 0.18 11.05 -23.33
CA ASP A 228 0.00 11.07 -24.78
C ASP A 228 0.41 12.45 -25.33
N PRO A 229 1.46 12.54 -26.17
CA PRO A 229 1.92 13.80 -26.76
C PRO A 229 0.84 14.54 -27.55
N ARG A 230 -0.16 13.82 -28.09
CA ARG A 230 -1.25 14.38 -28.89
C ARG A 230 -2.25 15.16 -28.04
N PHE A 231 -2.35 14.85 -26.76
CA PHE A 231 -3.32 15.45 -25.85
C PHE A 231 -2.62 16.16 -24.70
N ARG A 232 -2.49 17.49 -24.83
CA ARG A 232 -1.80 18.35 -23.83
C ARG A 232 -2.30 18.12 -22.40
N TRP A 233 -3.60 17.89 -22.20
CA TRP A 233 -4.15 17.67 -20.86
C TRP A 233 -3.70 16.33 -20.25
N LEU A 234 -3.61 15.24 -21.03
CA LEU A 234 -3.08 13.95 -20.57
C LEU A 234 -1.60 14.05 -20.18
N LYS A 235 -0.83 14.79 -21.00
CA LYS A 235 0.56 15.13 -20.69
C LYS A 235 0.64 15.80 -19.30
N MET A 236 -0.14 16.86 -19.06
CA MET A 236 -0.13 17.56 -17.77
C MET A 236 -0.49 16.67 -16.57
N HIS A 237 -1.45 15.74 -16.72
CA HIS A 237 -1.80 14.80 -15.66
C HIS A 237 -0.62 13.91 -15.28
N TYR A 238 0.02 13.26 -16.27
CA TYR A 238 1.19 12.42 -16.02
C TYR A 238 2.33 13.20 -15.33
N TYR A 239 2.69 14.37 -15.83
CA TYR A 239 3.77 15.16 -15.25
C TYR A 239 3.47 15.62 -13.82
N SER A 240 2.20 15.89 -13.48
CA SER A 240 1.79 16.17 -12.09
C SER A 240 2.09 15.00 -11.15
N TYR A 241 1.69 13.77 -11.53
CA TYR A 241 2.02 12.57 -10.74
C TYR A 241 3.54 12.34 -10.67
N LYS A 242 4.24 12.46 -11.79
CA LYS A 242 5.69 12.21 -11.85
C LYS A 242 6.48 13.20 -10.99
N GLN A 243 6.16 14.49 -11.03
CA GLN A 243 6.83 15.50 -10.20
C GLN A 243 6.60 15.26 -8.71
N ARG A 244 5.39 14.89 -8.30
CA ARG A 244 5.08 14.55 -6.90
C ARG A 244 5.80 13.30 -6.45
N ALA A 245 5.83 12.25 -7.29
CA ALA A 245 6.53 11.01 -6.99
C ALA A 245 8.04 11.26 -6.82
N LEU A 246 8.66 12.04 -7.71
CA LEU A 246 10.09 12.42 -7.59
C LEU A 246 10.35 13.26 -6.33
N ARG A 247 9.47 14.22 -6.02
CA ARG A 247 9.59 15.02 -4.80
C ARG A 247 9.57 14.15 -3.54
N ILE A 248 8.64 13.20 -3.47
CA ILE A 248 8.53 12.29 -2.33
C ILE A 248 9.76 11.40 -2.26
N ARG A 249 10.20 10.80 -3.37
CA ARG A 249 11.47 10.06 -3.44
C ARG A 249 12.63 10.86 -2.83
N ASP A 250 12.79 12.11 -3.26
CA ASP A 250 13.88 12.97 -2.79
C ASP A 250 13.73 13.29 -1.29
N GLN A 251 12.51 13.49 -0.80
CA GLN A 251 12.23 13.62 0.64
C GLN A 251 12.57 12.33 1.41
N LEU A 252 12.30 11.16 0.85
CA LEU A 252 12.63 9.88 1.49
C LEU A 252 14.15 9.65 1.54
N ALA A 253 14.86 10.02 0.47
CA ALA A 253 16.31 9.95 0.40
C ALA A 253 17.00 10.95 1.34
N ALA A 254 16.40 12.12 1.55
CA ALA A 254 16.92 13.18 2.41
C ALA A 254 16.54 13.04 3.90
N ARG A 255 15.92 11.91 4.30
CA ARG A 255 15.54 11.70 5.70
C ARG A 255 16.77 11.76 6.62
N PRO A 256 16.65 12.29 7.86
CA PRO A 256 17.76 12.36 8.80
C PRO A 256 18.34 11.00 9.22
N SER A 257 17.59 9.93 9.04
CA SER A 257 17.98 8.57 9.42
C SER A 257 17.21 7.56 8.57
N SER A 258 17.89 6.49 8.14
CA SER A 258 17.25 5.42 7.38
C SER A 258 16.28 4.61 8.26
N PRO A 259 15.31 3.88 7.66
CA PRO A 259 14.43 2.98 8.43
C PRO A 259 15.20 1.93 9.24
N ALA A 260 16.29 1.39 8.70
CA ALA A 260 17.14 0.42 9.38
C ALA A 260 17.87 1.05 10.58
N GLU A 261 18.44 2.25 10.42
CA GLU A 261 19.08 2.98 11.53
C GLU A 261 18.09 3.32 12.64
N LYS A 262 16.88 3.78 12.28
CA LYS A 262 15.80 4.03 13.24
C LYS A 262 15.47 2.75 14.01
N PHE A 263 15.34 1.63 13.32
CA PHE A 263 15.05 0.35 13.94
C PHE A 263 16.14 -0.04 14.95
N VAL A 264 17.40 -0.08 14.53
CA VAL A 264 18.54 -0.48 15.37
C VAL A 264 18.66 0.41 16.61
N LYS A 265 18.69 1.74 16.44
CA LYS A 265 18.86 2.69 17.56
C LYS A 265 17.73 2.58 18.60
N ASN A 266 16.49 2.37 18.14
CA ASN A 266 15.35 2.20 19.05
C ASN A 266 15.39 0.85 19.78
N ILE A 267 15.82 -0.21 19.10
CA ILE A 267 16.01 -1.52 19.74
C ILE A 267 17.13 -1.46 20.77
N GLU A 268 18.28 -0.86 20.46
CA GLU A 268 19.38 -0.68 21.41
C GLU A 268 18.95 0.13 22.65
N PHE A 269 18.17 1.19 22.44
CA PHE A 269 17.59 1.97 23.52
C PHE A 269 16.70 1.12 24.43
N VAL A 270 15.77 0.35 23.85
CA VAL A 270 14.88 -0.54 24.62
C VAL A 270 15.66 -1.66 25.30
N ALA A 271 16.68 -2.23 24.67
CA ALA A 271 17.52 -3.25 25.28
C ALA A 271 18.27 -2.72 26.51
N ARG A 272 18.68 -1.45 26.48
CA ARG A 272 19.40 -0.82 27.58
C ARG A 272 18.50 -0.37 28.74
N PHE A 273 17.30 0.14 28.44
CA PHE A 273 16.46 0.83 29.44
C PHE A 273 15.10 0.15 29.70
N GLY A 274 14.70 -0.81 28.86
CA GLY A 274 13.45 -1.53 29.01
C GLY A 274 12.20 -0.72 28.66
N HIS A 275 11.06 -1.15 29.21
CA HIS A 275 9.76 -0.51 29.04
C HIS A 275 9.67 0.81 29.84
N SER A 276 9.01 1.83 29.27
CA SER A 276 8.69 3.08 29.97
C SER A 276 7.19 3.23 30.19
N HIS A 277 6.77 3.34 31.45
CA HIS A 277 5.38 3.61 31.81
C HIS A 277 4.87 4.96 31.28
N THR A 278 5.76 5.95 31.12
CA THR A 278 5.43 7.28 30.59
C THR A 278 4.99 7.22 29.12
N LEU A 279 5.48 6.23 28.36
CA LEU A 279 5.11 6.05 26.96
C LEU A 279 3.83 5.22 26.76
N ARG A 280 3.24 4.73 27.86
CA ARG A 280 1.96 4.01 27.85
C ARG A 280 0.82 4.99 28.17
N PRO A 281 -0.13 5.20 27.26
CA PRO A 281 -1.25 6.08 27.53
C PRO A 281 -2.17 5.50 28.60
N LEU A 282 -2.51 6.31 29.61
CA LEU A 282 -3.44 5.93 30.69
C LEU A 282 -4.85 5.60 30.18
N SER A 283 -5.21 6.10 28.99
CA SER A 283 -6.48 5.81 28.34
C SER A 283 -6.73 4.32 28.09
N LEU A 284 -5.68 3.49 28.06
CA LEU A 284 -5.80 2.04 27.96
C LEU A 284 -6.39 1.38 29.21
N ASN A 285 -6.37 2.07 30.35
CA ASN A 285 -6.92 1.59 31.61
C ASN A 285 -8.35 2.12 31.84
N LEU A 286 -8.87 2.97 30.96
CA LEU A 286 -10.22 3.51 31.07
C LEU A 286 -11.25 2.53 30.50
N SER A 287 -12.41 2.45 31.16
CA SER A 287 -13.57 1.81 30.56
C SER A 287 -14.03 2.59 29.32
N THR A 288 -14.76 1.95 28.41
CA THR A 288 -15.33 2.62 27.22
C THR A 288 -16.16 3.85 27.60
N PHE A 289 -16.90 3.78 28.71
CA PHE A 289 -17.73 4.87 29.22
C PHE A 289 -16.89 6.10 29.64
N GLN A 290 -15.79 5.86 30.37
CA GLN A 290 -14.85 6.91 30.78
C GLN A 290 -14.03 7.45 29.61
N PHE A 291 -13.62 6.58 28.68
CA PHE A 291 -12.82 6.98 27.52
C PHE A 291 -13.54 8.00 26.64
N TYR A 292 -14.86 7.86 26.47
CA TYR A 292 -15.68 8.82 25.74
C TYR A 292 -16.19 9.99 26.61
N GLY A 293 -15.79 10.07 27.88
CA GLY A 293 -16.19 11.13 28.82
C GLY A 293 -17.67 11.10 29.18
N CYS A 294 -18.35 9.96 29.03
CA CYS A 294 -19.78 9.85 29.34
C CYS A 294 -20.05 10.03 30.84
N ASP A 295 -19.12 9.62 31.69
CA ASP A 295 -19.13 9.87 33.14
C ASP A 295 -19.13 11.37 33.47
N LEU A 296 -18.26 12.14 32.81
CA LEU A 296 -18.19 13.59 32.94
C LEU A 296 -19.47 14.26 32.41
N ALA A 297 -19.99 13.79 31.27
CA ALA A 297 -21.23 14.30 30.70
C ALA A 297 -22.42 14.10 31.65
N VAL A 298 -22.52 12.94 32.30
CA VAL A 298 -23.56 12.66 33.30
C VAL A 298 -23.46 13.62 34.48
N ILE A 299 -22.24 13.87 34.99
CA ILE A 299 -22.03 14.82 36.10
C ILE A 299 -22.47 16.23 35.70
N VAL A 300 -22.04 16.72 34.52
CA VAL A 300 -22.40 18.07 34.03
C VAL A 300 -23.91 18.21 33.86
N VAL A 301 -24.57 17.24 33.22
CA VAL A 301 -26.03 17.26 33.02
C VAL A 301 -26.76 17.24 34.36
N ALA A 302 -26.32 16.41 35.32
CA ALA A 302 -26.91 16.35 36.65
C ALA A 302 -26.76 17.68 37.41
N THR A 303 -25.58 18.31 37.35
CA THR A 303 -25.34 19.62 37.97
C THR A 303 -26.21 20.72 37.36
N VAL A 304 -26.26 20.81 36.03
CA VAL A 304 -27.11 21.79 35.33
C VAL A 304 -28.58 21.58 35.68
N THR A 305 -29.05 20.33 35.69
CA THR A 305 -30.44 20.00 36.04
C THR A 305 -30.75 20.41 37.48
N ALA A 306 -29.85 20.13 38.43
CA ALA A 306 -30.04 20.53 39.83
C ALA A 306 -30.12 22.06 39.99
N VAL A 307 -29.29 22.82 39.27
CA VAL A 307 -29.34 24.30 39.30
C VAL A 307 -30.66 24.81 38.72
N VAL A 308 -31.09 24.30 37.57
CA VAL A 308 -32.36 24.71 36.93
C VAL A 308 -33.56 24.40 37.83
N LEU A 309 -33.57 23.26 38.52
CA LEU A 309 -34.65 22.90 39.45
C LEU A 309 -34.64 23.74 40.74
N SER A 310 -33.56 24.47 41.02
CA SER A 310 -33.41 25.32 42.21
C SER A 310 -33.69 26.82 41.97
N LEU A 311 -33.88 27.22 40.71
CA LEU A 311 -34.29 28.57 40.30
C LEU A 311 -35.82 28.64 40.20
#